data_AF-A0A8B8LQN7-F1
#
_entry.id   AF-A0A8B8LQN7-F1
#
_cell.length_a   1.000
_cell.length_b   1.000
_cell.length_c   1.000
_cell.angle_alpha   90.00
_cell.angle_beta   90.00
_cell.angle_gamma   90.00
#
_symmetry.space_group_name_H-M   'P 1'
#
loop_
_entity.id
_entity.type
_entity.pdbx_description
1 polymer ?
#
loop_
_entity_poly.entity_id
_entity_poly.type
_entity_poly.pdbx_seq_one_letter_code
_entity_poly.pdbx_strand_id
1 'polypeptide(L)'
;MYVSQGVEVDAICKKASNPSFCRNIVNSKPGGIANADLVGIAQYVVDVTRVNVTNTIKLIHKLIRRNVNNSDAREHYTLCLKHFNYETGALRRVELTQETLKKRDYSSLNMNAVAINTNINLCLDGELPTDDFNPFHDTSLLPTFADAISQVIEIIIIVSDMLYPNV
;
A
#
# COMPACT_ATOMS: atom_id res chain seq x y z
N MET A 1 -12.28 30.90 6.61
CA MET A 1 -11.30 31.02 5.51
C MET A 1 -11.25 29.66 4.83
N TYR A 2 -11.88 29.50 3.66
CA TYR A 2 -11.90 28.24 2.90
C TYR A 2 -10.71 28.27 1.93
N VAL A 3 -9.55 27.80 2.38
CA VAL A 3 -8.49 27.42 1.45
C VAL A 3 -8.93 26.11 0.81
N SER A 4 -9.01 26.12 -0.51
CA SER A 4 -9.90 25.30 -1.32
C SER A 4 -9.54 23.81 -1.33
N GLN A 5 -10.52 22.95 -1.09
CA GLN A 5 -10.43 21.48 -1.11
C GLN A 5 -9.73 20.91 -2.35
N GLY A 6 -9.96 21.52 -3.53
CA GLY A 6 -9.28 21.15 -4.77
C GLY A 6 -7.78 21.42 -4.75
N VAL A 7 -7.32 22.42 -3.98
CA VAL A 7 -5.90 22.76 -3.81
C VAL A 7 -5.18 21.74 -2.93
N GLU A 8 -5.82 21.15 -1.92
CA GLU A 8 -5.19 20.08 -1.12
C GLU A 8 -5.06 18.79 -1.93
N VAL A 9 -6.10 18.36 -2.64
CA VAL A 9 -6.02 17.18 -3.52
C VAL A 9 -5.02 17.39 -4.65
N ASP A 10 -4.98 18.58 -5.25
CA ASP A 10 -3.96 18.94 -6.23
C ASP A 10 -2.56 18.90 -5.63
N ALA A 11 -2.35 19.44 -4.43
CA ALA A 11 -1.06 19.48 -3.77
C ALA A 11 -0.53 18.07 -3.43
N ILE A 12 -1.42 17.16 -3.02
CA ILE A 12 -1.08 15.75 -2.78
C ILE A 12 -0.78 15.07 -4.12
N CYS A 13 -1.73 15.09 -5.05
CA CYS A 13 -1.65 14.24 -6.24
C CYS A 13 -0.67 14.73 -7.31
N LYS A 14 -0.23 15.99 -7.29
CA LYS A 14 0.87 16.46 -8.14
C LYS A 14 2.23 15.87 -7.74
N LYS A 15 2.37 15.38 -6.50
CA LYS A 15 3.60 14.73 -6.01
C LYS A 15 3.62 13.22 -6.27
N ALA A 16 2.47 12.62 -6.58
CA ALA A 16 2.37 11.19 -6.86
C ALA A 16 2.91 10.85 -8.25
N SER A 17 3.54 9.69 -8.37
CA SER A 17 3.99 9.10 -9.64
C SER A 17 2.85 8.97 -10.65
N ASN A 18 1.64 8.69 -10.18
CA ASN A 18 0.42 8.65 -10.98
C ASN A 18 -0.65 9.61 -10.44
N PRO A 19 -0.64 10.89 -10.88
CA PRO A 19 -1.59 11.90 -10.40
C PRO A 19 -3.05 11.55 -10.64
N SER A 20 -3.37 10.89 -11.76
CA SER A 20 -4.74 10.49 -12.10
C SER A 20 -5.27 9.41 -11.17
N PHE A 21 -4.44 8.39 -10.88
CA PHE A 21 -4.79 7.36 -9.90
C PHE A 21 -4.99 7.95 -8.51
N CYS A 22 -4.06 8.82 -8.07
CA CYS A 22 -4.18 9.50 -6.79
C CYS A 22 -5.51 10.26 -6.66
N ARG A 23 -5.88 11.07 -7.67
CA ARG A 23 -7.15 11.80 -7.68
C ARG A 23 -8.35 10.87 -7.58
N ASN A 24 -8.34 9.77 -8.33
CA ASN A 24 -9.42 8.78 -8.28
C ASN A 24 -9.59 8.21 -6.87
N ILE A 25 -8.48 7.85 -6.22
CA ILE A 25 -8.52 7.32 -4.84
C ILE A 25 -9.08 8.38 -3.89
N VAL A 26 -8.46 9.56 -3.83
CA VAL A 26 -8.80 10.63 -2.86
C VAL A 26 -10.24 11.11 -3.06
N ASN A 27 -10.69 11.28 -4.30
CA ASN A 27 -12.06 11.71 -4.61
C ASN A 27 -13.11 10.62 -4.34
N SER A 28 -12.71 9.34 -4.25
CA SER A 28 -13.62 8.24 -3.91
C SER A 28 -13.96 8.18 -2.41
N LYS A 29 -13.41 9.08 -1.59
CA LYS A 29 -13.70 9.13 -0.15
C LYS A 29 -15.20 9.26 0.13
N PRO A 30 -15.82 8.35 0.89
CA PRO A 30 -17.21 8.48 1.31
C PRO A 30 -17.46 9.78 2.10
N GLY A 31 -18.60 10.41 1.82
CA GLY A 31 -18.94 11.74 2.34
C GLY A 31 -18.17 12.89 1.68
N GLY A 32 -17.38 12.60 0.64
CA GLY A 32 -16.58 13.56 -0.09
C GLY A 32 -15.37 14.07 0.68
N ILE A 33 -14.63 14.93 0.00
CA ILE A 33 -13.43 15.61 0.52
C ILE A 33 -13.74 16.99 1.11
N ALA A 34 -15.00 17.43 1.06
CA ALA A 34 -15.35 18.82 1.36
C ALA A 34 -14.99 19.29 2.79
N ASN A 35 -14.97 18.35 3.75
CA ASN A 35 -14.64 18.62 5.14
C ASN A 35 -13.47 17.76 5.64
N ALA A 36 -12.74 17.09 4.74
CA ALA A 36 -11.62 16.25 5.13
C ALA A 36 -10.35 17.11 5.23
N ASP A 37 -9.74 17.15 6.41
CA ASP A 37 -8.37 17.63 6.56
C ASP A 37 -7.37 16.54 6.11
N LEU A 38 -6.09 16.89 6.05
CA LEU A 38 -5.02 15.94 5.69
C LEU A 38 -5.02 14.67 6.56
N VAL A 39 -5.40 14.78 7.84
CA VAL A 39 -5.51 13.62 8.74
C VAL A 39 -6.67 12.71 8.33
N GLY A 40 -7.83 13.29 7.99
CA GLY A 40 -8.98 12.55 7.47
C GLY A 40 -8.72 11.92 6.11
N ILE A 41 -7.93 12.57 5.25
CA ILE A 41 -7.46 11.98 3.99
C ILE A 41 -6.52 10.81 4.28
N ALA A 42 -5.52 10.99 5.15
CA ALA A 42 -4.59 9.92 5.55
C ALA A 42 -5.35 8.70 6.09
N GLN A 43 -6.31 8.90 6.99
CA GLN A 43 -7.11 7.82 7.57
C GLN A 43 -7.86 7.04 6.48
N TYR A 44 -8.53 7.75 5.56
CA TYR A 44 -9.24 7.12 4.47
C TYR A 44 -8.31 6.30 3.56
N VAL A 45 -7.16 6.84 3.17
CA VAL A 45 -6.21 6.15 2.31
C VAL A 45 -5.62 4.91 3.01
N VAL A 46 -5.34 5.00 4.31
CA VAL A 46 -4.92 3.84 5.12
C VAL A 46 -5.99 2.75 5.16
N ASP A 47 -7.27 3.12 5.26
CA ASP A 47 -8.37 2.16 5.22
C ASP A 47 -8.52 1.49 3.85
N VAL A 48 -8.32 2.23 2.76
CA VAL A 48 -8.22 1.68 1.40
C VAL A 48 -7.07 0.68 1.30
N THR A 49 -5.89 1.03 1.82
CA THR A 49 -4.72 0.11 1.85
C THR A 49 -5.05 -1.17 2.59
N ARG A 50 -5.72 -1.09 3.75
CA ARG A 50 -6.14 -2.27 4.52
C ARG A 50 -7.04 -3.20 3.71
N VAL A 51 -8.02 -2.63 3.01
CA VAL A 51 -8.93 -3.40 2.14
C VAL A 51 -8.16 -4.05 1.00
N ASN A 52 -7.30 -3.31 0.32
CA ASN A 52 -6.53 -3.82 -0.82
C ASN A 52 -5.58 -4.95 -0.38
N VAL A 53 -4.81 -4.76 0.71
CA VAL A 53 -3.93 -5.80 1.28
C VAL A 53 -4.73 -7.04 1.65
N THR A 54 -5.88 -6.88 2.31
CA THR A 54 -6.77 -8.01 2.66
C THR A 54 -7.28 -8.77 1.43
N ASN A 55 -7.62 -8.04 0.37
CA ASN A 55 -8.06 -8.64 -0.88
C ASN A 55 -6.92 -9.37 -1.60
N THR A 56 -5.71 -8.83 -1.56
CA THR A 56 -4.51 -9.48 -2.10
C THR A 56 -4.18 -10.77 -1.35
N ILE A 57 -4.31 -10.81 -0.02
CA ILE A 57 -4.17 -12.07 0.75
C ILE A 57 -5.17 -13.13 0.26
N LYS A 58 -6.43 -12.75 0.01
CA LYS A 58 -7.44 -13.68 -0.54
C LYS A 58 -7.06 -14.17 -1.93
N LEU A 59 -6.52 -13.29 -2.78
CA LEU A 59 -6.00 -13.64 -4.10
C LEU A 59 -4.83 -14.64 -3.99
N ILE A 60 -3.85 -14.38 -3.13
CA ILE A 60 -2.69 -15.25 -2.90
C ILE A 60 -3.16 -16.65 -2.47
N HIS A 61 -4.08 -16.76 -1.51
CA HIS A 61 -4.66 -18.04 -1.12
C HIS A 61 -5.33 -18.80 -2.28
N LYS A 62 -5.97 -18.07 -3.21
CA LYS A 62 -6.60 -18.65 -4.40
C LYS A 62 -5.55 -19.10 -5.42
N LEU A 63 -4.46 -18.35 -5.57
CA LEU A 63 -3.34 -18.71 -6.46
C LEU A 63 -2.61 -19.96 -5.97
N ILE A 64 -2.35 -20.08 -4.66
CA ILE A 64 -1.79 -21.31 -4.06
C ILE A 64 -2.69 -22.52 -4.37
N ARG A 65 -4.01 -22.38 -4.18
CA ARG A 65 -4.98 -23.47 -4.42
C ARG A 65 -5.13 -23.85 -5.90
N ARG A 66 -4.91 -22.90 -6.82
CA ARG A 66 -4.99 -23.16 -8.28
C ARG A 66 -3.77 -23.85 -8.84
N ASN A 67 -2.62 -23.66 -8.21
CA ASN A 67 -1.33 -24.14 -8.68
C ASN A 67 -0.85 -25.39 -7.94
N VAL A 68 -1.77 -26.28 -7.48
CA VAL A 68 -1.42 -27.46 -6.66
C VAL A 68 -0.29 -28.33 -7.25
N ASN A 69 -0.20 -28.42 -8.58
CA ASN A 69 0.76 -29.24 -9.31
C ASN A 69 1.97 -28.46 -9.86
N ASN A 70 2.08 -27.16 -9.57
CA ASN A 70 3.22 -26.32 -9.95
C ASN A 70 3.95 -25.90 -8.68
N SER A 71 5.08 -26.57 -8.38
CA SER A 71 5.87 -26.34 -7.17
C SER A 71 6.34 -24.89 -7.08
N ASP A 72 6.90 -24.37 -8.16
CA ASP A 72 7.57 -23.08 -8.20
C ASP A 72 6.55 -21.95 -7.96
N ALA A 73 5.39 -22.05 -8.61
CA ALA A 73 4.29 -21.12 -8.39
C ALA A 73 3.79 -21.17 -6.94
N ARG A 74 3.68 -22.37 -6.34
CA ARG A 74 3.25 -22.49 -4.94
C ARG A 74 4.26 -21.92 -3.97
N GLU A 75 5.55 -22.16 -4.19
CA GLU A 75 6.61 -21.62 -3.37
C GLU A 75 6.58 -20.10 -3.41
N HIS A 76 6.53 -19.51 -4.60
CA HIS A 76 6.40 -18.07 -4.79
C HIS A 76 5.17 -17.49 -4.07
N TYR A 77 3.97 -18.05 -4.29
CA TYR A 77 2.77 -17.52 -3.63
C TYR A 77 2.75 -17.75 -2.11
N THR A 78 3.41 -18.79 -1.61
CA THR A 78 3.56 -19.02 -0.16
C THR A 78 4.51 -17.99 0.44
N LEU A 79 5.61 -17.66 -0.24
CA LEU A 79 6.50 -16.57 0.15
C LEU A 79 5.76 -15.23 0.16
N CYS A 80 4.98 -14.94 -0.89
CA CYS A 80 4.12 -13.78 -0.92
C CYS A 80 3.14 -13.73 0.27
N LEU A 81 2.54 -14.86 0.63
CA LEU A 81 1.64 -14.91 1.79
C LEU A 81 2.35 -14.52 3.10
N LYS A 82 3.61 -14.95 3.29
CA LYS A 82 4.45 -14.54 4.43
C LYS A 82 4.65 -13.02 4.45
N HIS A 83 4.96 -12.41 3.32
CA HIS A 83 5.13 -10.95 3.24
C HIS A 83 3.82 -10.16 3.33
N PHE A 84 2.66 -10.78 3.11
CA PHE A 84 1.36 -10.11 3.28
C PHE A 84 0.70 -10.37 4.65
N ASN A 85 1.24 -11.26 5.48
CA ASN A 85 0.58 -11.74 6.69
C ASN A 85 0.40 -10.67 7.81
N TYR A 86 -0.32 -11.09 8.87
CA TYR A 86 -0.64 -10.24 10.03
C TYR A 86 0.47 -10.19 11.09
N GLU A 87 1.47 -11.07 11.03
CA GLU A 87 2.49 -11.17 12.08
C GLU A 87 3.64 -10.20 11.82
N THR A 88 4.17 -10.22 10.59
CA THR A 88 5.36 -9.45 10.21
C THR A 88 5.22 -8.76 8.86
N GLY A 89 4.22 -9.15 8.06
CA GLY A 89 4.00 -8.68 6.70
C GLY A 89 3.25 -7.36 6.56
N ALA A 90 2.81 -7.08 5.34
CA ALA A 90 2.11 -5.87 4.93
C ALA A 90 0.88 -5.57 5.79
N LEU A 91 0.07 -6.58 6.15
CA LEU A 91 -1.11 -6.36 6.97
C LEU A 91 -0.74 -5.89 8.38
N ARG A 92 0.32 -6.44 8.98
CA ARG A 92 0.83 -5.93 10.27
C ARG A 92 1.25 -4.48 10.16
N ARG A 93 1.97 -4.13 9.08
CA ARG A 93 2.43 -2.76 8.83
C ARG A 93 1.26 -1.79 8.66
N VAL A 94 0.17 -2.20 8.00
CA VAL A 94 -1.06 -1.39 7.91
C VAL A 94 -1.66 -1.11 9.28
N GLU A 95 -1.71 -2.09 10.19
CA GLU A 95 -2.20 -1.86 11.57
C GLU A 95 -1.32 -0.86 12.31
N LEU A 96 0.01 -0.99 12.20
CA LEU A 96 0.95 -0.03 12.78
C LEU A 96 0.77 1.37 12.18
N THR A 97 0.56 1.49 10.88
CA THR A 97 0.23 2.76 10.19
C THR A 97 -1.05 3.39 10.76
N GLN A 98 -2.09 2.58 11.05
CA GLN A 98 -3.32 3.07 11.70
C GLN A 98 -3.06 3.53 13.14
N GLU A 99 -2.25 2.80 13.90
CA GLU A 99 -1.90 3.15 15.28
C GLU A 99 -1.08 4.45 15.36
N THR A 100 -0.09 4.63 14.49
CA THR A 100 0.76 5.83 14.47
C THR A 100 0.00 7.05 13.99
N LEU A 101 -0.92 6.91 13.03
CA LEU A 101 -1.82 7.99 12.61
C LEU A 101 -2.66 8.52 13.79
N LYS A 102 -3.25 7.62 14.59
CA LYS A 102 -4.03 7.99 15.79
C LYS A 102 -3.20 8.75 16.82
N LYS A 103 -1.91 8.40 16.93
CA LYS A 103 -0.94 9.07 17.81
C LYS A 103 -0.38 10.36 17.19
N ARG A 104 -0.74 10.69 15.95
CA ARG A 104 -0.19 11.80 15.16
C ARG A 104 1.34 11.72 15.01
N ASP A 105 1.89 10.51 15.06
CA ASP A 105 3.31 10.25 14.80
C ASP A 105 3.50 10.04 13.29
N TYR A 106 3.63 11.14 12.56
CA TYR A 106 3.68 11.13 11.10
C TYR A 106 5.03 10.64 10.56
N SER A 107 6.11 10.73 11.34
CA SER A 107 7.39 10.11 10.99
C SER A 107 7.27 8.59 10.97
N SER A 108 6.71 8.00 12.04
CA SER A 108 6.43 6.57 12.07
C SER A 108 5.33 6.14 11.09
N LEU A 109 4.38 7.02 10.76
CA LEU A 109 3.41 6.80 9.70
C LEU A 109 4.12 6.59 8.34
N ASN A 110 5.02 7.49 7.97
CA ASN A 110 5.81 7.38 6.75
C ASN A 110 6.62 6.06 6.74
N MET A 111 7.38 5.81 7.81
CA MET A 111 8.23 4.61 7.91
C MET A 111 7.42 3.31 7.78
N ASN A 112 6.25 3.22 8.41
CA ASN A 112 5.40 2.04 8.27
C ASN A 112 4.81 1.92 6.86
N ALA A 113 4.43 3.03 6.21
CA ALA A 113 3.97 3.03 4.83
C ALA A 113 5.05 2.50 3.87
N VAL A 114 6.30 2.97 4.01
CA VAL A 114 7.46 2.46 3.26
C VAL A 114 7.66 0.96 3.51
N ALA A 115 7.55 0.50 4.75
CA ALA A 115 7.70 -0.91 5.09
C ALA A 115 6.60 -1.81 4.47
N ILE A 116 5.41 -1.28 4.18
CA ILE A 116 4.40 -2.02 3.41
C ILE A 116 4.92 -2.27 1.99
N ASN A 117 5.45 -1.24 1.30
CA ASN A 117 6.04 -1.39 -0.03
C ASN A 117 7.23 -2.35 -0.03
N THR A 118 8.09 -2.32 0.99
CA THR A 118 9.17 -3.30 1.12
C THR A 118 8.64 -4.74 1.13
N ASN A 119 7.57 -5.01 1.87
CA ASN A 119 6.96 -6.34 1.89
C ASN A 119 6.34 -6.72 0.52
N ILE A 120 5.72 -5.76 -0.15
CA ILE A 120 5.17 -5.99 -1.50
C ILE A 120 6.29 -6.36 -2.48
N ASN A 121 7.40 -5.62 -2.47
CA ASN A 121 8.53 -5.88 -3.35
C ASN A 121 9.18 -7.23 -3.03
N LEU A 122 9.35 -7.59 -1.75
CA LEU A 122 9.88 -8.91 -1.38
C LEU A 122 8.97 -10.08 -1.83
N CYS A 123 7.67 -9.87 -1.92
CA CYS A 123 6.76 -10.83 -2.54
C CYS A 123 7.02 -10.96 -4.05
N LEU A 124 7.08 -9.85 -4.78
CA LEU A 124 7.20 -9.87 -6.25
C LEU A 124 8.60 -10.29 -6.71
N ASP A 125 9.62 -9.72 -6.08
CA ASP A 125 11.03 -9.80 -6.50
C ASP A 125 11.83 -10.83 -5.68
N GLY A 126 11.23 -11.45 -4.67
CA GLY A 126 11.91 -12.40 -3.78
C GLY A 126 12.81 -11.76 -2.70
N GLU A 127 13.32 -12.59 -1.78
CA GLU A 127 14.24 -12.19 -0.72
C GLU A 127 15.71 -12.21 -1.23
N LEU A 128 16.17 -11.12 -1.86
CA LEU A 128 17.54 -10.88 -2.39
C LEU A 128 18.03 -11.86 -3.49
N PRO A 129 18.86 -11.40 -4.44
CA PRO A 129 19.41 -12.30 -5.45
C PRO A 129 20.51 -13.17 -4.83
N THR A 130 20.28 -14.49 -4.82
CA THR A 130 21.37 -15.46 -4.85
C THR A 130 21.90 -15.57 -6.28
N ASP A 131 23.11 -16.09 -6.48
CA ASP A 131 23.73 -16.21 -7.82
C ASP A 131 22.92 -17.07 -8.81
N ASP A 132 21.90 -17.81 -8.32
CA ASP A 132 20.96 -18.64 -9.09
C ASP A 132 19.53 -18.03 -9.16
N PHE A 133 19.36 -16.75 -8.87
CA PHE A 133 18.03 -16.12 -8.81
C PHE A 133 17.40 -15.97 -10.21
N ASN A 134 16.47 -16.87 -10.55
CA ASN A 134 15.51 -16.67 -11.62
C ASN A 134 14.17 -16.21 -11.01
N PRO A 135 13.81 -14.92 -11.09
CA PRO A 135 12.56 -14.43 -10.53
C PRO A 135 11.39 -15.18 -11.16
N PHE A 136 10.46 -15.64 -10.32
CA PHE A 136 9.25 -16.29 -10.77
C PHE A 136 8.46 -15.31 -11.66
N HIS A 137 8.27 -15.66 -12.93
CA HIS A 137 7.51 -14.83 -13.87
C HIS A 137 6.01 -14.95 -13.61
N ASP A 138 5.50 -14.15 -12.67
CA ASP A 138 4.09 -14.16 -12.30
C ASP A 138 3.22 -13.48 -13.36
N THR A 139 2.42 -14.29 -14.08
CA THR A 139 1.43 -13.82 -15.07
C THR A 139 0.03 -13.70 -14.49
N SER A 140 -0.12 -13.84 -13.17
CA SER A 140 -1.40 -13.71 -12.48
C SER A 140 -1.81 -12.24 -12.29
N LEU A 141 -2.89 -12.01 -11.53
CA LEU A 141 -3.33 -10.66 -11.15
C LEU A 141 -2.55 -10.07 -9.96
N LEU A 142 -1.68 -10.85 -9.31
CA LEU A 142 -0.97 -10.42 -8.12
C LEU A 142 -0.07 -9.20 -8.38
N PRO A 143 0.72 -9.10 -9.47
CA PRO A 143 1.52 -7.91 -9.75
C PRO A 143 0.64 -6.65 -9.91
N THR A 144 -0.52 -6.78 -10.56
CA THR A 144 -1.47 -5.66 -10.70
C THR A 144 -2.07 -5.22 -9.36
N PHE A 145 -2.41 -6.18 -8.50
CA PHE A 145 -2.93 -5.87 -7.17
C PHE A 145 -1.85 -5.22 -6.28
N ALA A 146 -0.61 -5.70 -6.38
CA ALA A 146 0.54 -5.15 -5.70
C ALA A 146 0.83 -3.70 -6.13
N ASP A 147 0.88 -3.44 -7.45
CA ASP A 147 1.08 -2.10 -8.01
C ASP A 147 0.00 -1.10 -7.55
N ALA A 148 -1.27 -1.52 -7.57
CA ALA A 148 -2.37 -0.69 -7.08
C ALA A 148 -2.20 -0.36 -5.58
N ILE A 149 -1.71 -1.29 -4.75
CA ILE A 149 -1.41 -1.02 -3.35
C ILE A 149 -0.25 -0.02 -3.22
N SER A 150 0.83 -0.21 -3.98
CA SER A 150 2.00 0.67 -3.96
C SER A 150 1.63 2.12 -4.33
N GLN A 151 0.76 2.32 -5.32
CA GLN A 151 0.25 3.64 -5.68
C GLN A 151 -0.62 4.27 -4.58
N VAL A 152 -1.41 3.47 -3.83
CA VAL A 152 -2.16 3.96 -2.67
C VAL A 152 -1.22 4.33 -1.52
N ILE A 153 -0.17 3.53 -1.27
CA ILE A 153 0.83 3.79 -0.23
C ILE A 153 1.61 5.07 -0.50
N GLU A 154 1.93 5.35 -1.76
CA GLU A 154 2.59 6.61 -2.15
C GLU A 154 1.79 7.83 -1.67
N ILE A 155 0.44 7.77 -1.73
CA ILE A 155 -0.42 8.83 -1.22
C ILE A 155 -0.26 8.99 0.30
N ILE A 156 -0.14 7.89 1.06
CA ILE A 156 0.11 7.93 2.51
C ILE A 156 1.45 8.63 2.81
N ILE A 157 2.49 8.26 2.08
CA ILE A 157 3.84 8.85 2.22
C ILE A 157 3.77 10.36 1.96
N ILE A 158 3.20 10.78 0.83
CA ILE A 158 3.05 12.20 0.49
C ILE A 158 2.28 12.98 1.57
N VAL A 159 1.14 12.44 2.03
CA VAL A 159 0.33 13.10 3.05
C VAL A 159 1.09 13.16 4.38
N SER A 160 1.84 12.12 4.74
CA SER A 160 2.67 12.12 5.95
C SER A 160 3.77 13.19 5.92
N ASP A 161 4.41 13.40 4.78
CA ASP A 161 5.43 14.45 4.59
C ASP A 161 4.82 15.85 4.62
N MET A 162 3.56 16.01 4.17
CA MET A 162 2.82 17.26 4.29
C MET A 162 2.40 17.57 5.74
N LEU A 163 2.13 16.53 6.52
CA LEU A 163 1.75 16.64 7.95
C LEU A 163 2.97 16.85 8.86
N TYR A 164 4.16 16.40 8.44
CA TYR A 164 5.43 16.60 9.10
C TYR A 164 6.48 17.07 8.09
N PRO A 165 6.45 18.34 7.68
CA PRO A 165 7.49 18.88 6.82
C PRO A 165 8.81 18.84 7.60
N ASN A 166 9.77 18.04 7.14
CA ASN A 166 11.14 18.11 7.64
C ASN A 166 11.62 19.56 7.46
N VAL A 167 11.75 20.29 8.58
CA VAL A 167 12.33 21.64 8.63
C VAL A 167 13.84 21.54 8.52
#